data_AF-A0A3M1PPH1-F1
#
_entry.id   AF-A0A3M1PPH1-F1
#
_cell.length_a   1.000
_cell.length_b   1.000
_cell.length_c   1.000
_cell.angle_alpha   90.00
_cell.angle_beta   90.00
_cell.angle_gamma   90.00
#
_symmetry.space_group_name_H-M   'P 1'
#
loop_
_entity.id
_entity.type
_entity.pdbx_description
1 polymer ?
#
loop_
_entity_poly.entity_id
_entity_poly.type
_entity_poly.pdbx_seq_one_letter_code
_entity_poly.pdbx_strand_id
1 'polypeptide(L)'
;MKELENQIIETWGIHNRIMLFVLEHLPNEALTATLSKRGGRDVARQLAHLHMVRVWRLEAFSKKIKEQLLVFEKGETPDREKLRQALTQSGEIMEKYLRYCLANGGAVSNFKRGVVPMLGYYISHEAHHCGSILLTIKQSGFKLPDALKWHIWEWNKR
;
A
#
# COMPACT_ATOMS: atom_id res chain seq x y z
N MET A 1 5.93 26.93 1.28
CA MET A 1 6.35 25.76 0.47
C MET A 1 6.66 24.56 1.35
N LYS A 2 7.59 24.65 2.33
CA LYS A 2 7.90 23.54 3.27
C LYS A 2 6.68 22.93 3.97
N GLU A 3 5.71 23.76 4.37
CA GLU A 3 4.49 23.26 5.02
C GLU A 3 3.64 22.38 4.09
N LEU A 4 3.47 22.79 2.82
CA LEU A 4 2.75 21.99 1.83
C LEU A 4 3.50 20.70 1.49
N GLU A 5 4.83 20.75 1.41
CA GLU A 5 5.66 19.55 1.22
C GLU A 5 5.48 18.56 2.37
N ASN A 6 5.46 19.05 3.61
CA ASN A 6 5.18 18.22 4.79
C ASN A 6 3.77 17.60 4.70
N GLN A 7 2.76 18.36 4.28
CA GLN A 7 1.40 17.82 4.09
C GLN A 7 1.34 16.75 3.00
N ILE A 8 2.08 16.90 1.89
CA ILE A 8 2.18 15.89 0.83
C ILE A 8 2.80 14.60 1.39
N ILE A 9 3.87 14.72 2.18
CA ILE A 9 4.51 13.56 2.82
C ILE A 9 3.57 12.91 3.84
N GLU A 10 2.92 13.69 4.70
CA GLU A 10 2.02 13.16 5.72
C GLU A 10 0.79 12.50 5.09
N THR A 11 0.31 12.99 3.95
CA THR A 11 -0.76 12.35 3.18
C THR A 11 -0.38 10.90 2.81
N TRP A 12 0.87 10.66 2.41
CA TRP A 12 1.37 9.29 2.19
C TRP A 12 1.48 8.50 3.49
N GLY A 13 2.02 9.13 4.54
CA GLY A 13 2.17 8.53 5.86
C GLY A 13 0.84 7.97 6.40
N ILE A 14 -0.20 8.80 6.42
CA ILE A 14 -1.57 8.42 6.81
C ILE A 14 -2.05 7.23 5.98
N HIS A 15 -1.92 7.30 4.66
CA HIS A 15 -2.37 6.24 3.77
C HIS A 15 -1.66 4.90 4.07
N ASN A 16 -0.34 4.92 4.24
CA ASN A 16 0.43 3.72 4.57
C ASN A 16 0.04 3.13 5.93
N ARG A 17 -0.16 3.97 6.95
CA ARG A 17 -0.62 3.52 8.28
C ARG A 17 -2.01 2.90 8.21
N ILE A 18 -2.92 3.44 7.39
CA ILE A 18 -4.24 2.83 7.15
C ILE A 18 -4.09 1.44 6.49
N MET A 19 -3.22 1.29 5.49
CA MET A 19 -3.03 0.00 4.84
C MET A 19 -2.44 -1.07 5.79
N LEU A 20 -1.50 -0.68 6.66
CA LEU A 20 -0.98 -1.56 7.71
C LEU A 20 -2.06 -1.90 8.75
N PHE A 21 -2.87 -0.92 9.15
CA PHE A 21 -3.99 -1.13 10.06
C PHE A 21 -5.03 -2.09 9.48
N VAL A 22 -5.34 -1.98 8.18
CA VAL A 22 -6.21 -2.92 7.47
C VAL A 22 -5.62 -4.32 7.53
N LEU A 23 -4.35 -4.49 7.16
CA LEU A 23 -3.67 -5.78 7.23
C LEU A 23 -3.78 -6.37 8.63
N GLU A 24 -3.46 -5.60 9.68
CA GLU A 24 -3.44 -6.06 11.07
C GLU A 24 -4.81 -6.57 11.55
N HIS A 25 -5.90 -5.92 11.14
CA HIS A 25 -7.25 -6.22 11.63
C HIS A 25 -8.04 -7.19 10.75
N LEU A 26 -7.48 -7.66 9.63
CA LEU A 26 -8.09 -8.77 8.86
C LEU A 26 -8.11 -10.05 9.70
N PRO A 27 -9.18 -10.86 9.68
CA PRO A 27 -9.13 -12.24 10.19
C PRO A 27 -8.05 -13.05 9.45
N ASN A 28 -7.33 -13.93 10.15
CA ASN A 28 -6.24 -14.71 9.54
C ASN A 28 -6.72 -15.60 8.40
N GLU A 29 -7.86 -16.25 8.59
CA GLU A 29 -8.51 -17.13 7.63
C GLU A 29 -9.01 -16.36 6.40
N ALA A 30 -9.22 -15.05 6.52
CA ALA A 30 -9.66 -14.21 5.42
C ALA A 30 -8.54 -13.92 4.40
N LEU A 31 -7.27 -14.16 4.73
CA LEU A 31 -6.14 -13.96 3.81
C LEU A 31 -6.22 -14.86 2.57
N THR A 32 -6.81 -16.05 2.71
CA THR A 32 -7.00 -17.00 1.60
C THR A 32 -8.35 -16.83 0.90
N ALA A 33 -9.19 -15.89 1.35
CA ALA A 33 -10.51 -15.64 0.76
C ALA A 33 -10.38 -15.08 -0.67
N THR A 34 -11.26 -15.53 -1.55
CA THR A 34 -11.35 -15.06 -2.94
C THR A 34 -12.79 -15.13 -3.44
N LEU A 35 -13.19 -14.16 -4.27
CA LEU A 35 -14.46 -14.22 -5.01
C LEU A 35 -14.31 -14.89 -6.38
N SER A 36 -13.07 -15.13 -6.83
CA SER A 36 -12.84 -15.74 -8.12
C SER A 36 -12.89 -17.25 -8.02
N LYS A 37 -13.83 -17.85 -8.75
CA LYS A 37 -13.90 -19.31 -8.96
C LYS A 37 -12.97 -19.80 -10.08
N ARG A 38 -12.22 -18.89 -10.73
CA ARG A 38 -11.44 -19.16 -11.95
C ARG A 38 -9.97 -18.69 -11.85
N GLY A 39 -9.41 -18.62 -10.63
CA GLY A 39 -7.98 -18.32 -10.44
C GLY A 39 -7.61 -16.84 -10.29
N GLY A 40 -8.46 -16.03 -9.65
CA GLY A 40 -8.15 -14.65 -9.27
C GLY A 40 -7.34 -14.54 -7.97
N ARG A 41 -6.87 -13.34 -7.64
CA ARG A 41 -6.11 -13.08 -6.40
C ARG A 41 -6.98 -13.29 -5.17
N ASP A 42 -6.48 -14.06 -4.22
CA ASP A 42 -6.97 -14.04 -2.84
C ASP A 42 -6.58 -12.72 -2.15
N VAL A 43 -7.03 -12.51 -0.92
CA VAL A 43 -6.75 -11.28 -0.16
C VAL A 43 -5.24 -11.06 0.03
N ALA A 44 -4.48 -12.09 0.39
CA ALA A 44 -3.03 -11.99 0.55
C ALA A 44 -2.33 -11.59 -0.75
N ARG A 45 -2.72 -12.15 -1.89
CA ARG A 45 -2.21 -11.77 -3.22
C ARG A 45 -2.62 -10.37 -3.63
N GLN A 46 -3.79 -9.88 -3.21
CA GLN A 46 -4.18 -8.49 -3.42
C GLN A 46 -3.26 -7.54 -2.64
N LEU A 47 -2.94 -7.85 -1.37
CA LEU A 47 -2.02 -7.06 -0.55
C LEU A 47 -0.58 -7.13 -1.09
N ALA A 48 -0.12 -8.32 -1.49
CA ALA A 48 1.16 -8.51 -2.16
C ALA A 48 1.25 -7.69 -3.46
N HIS A 49 0.14 -7.58 -4.21
CA HIS A 49 0.09 -6.77 -5.41
C HIS A 49 0.32 -5.28 -5.14
N LEU A 50 -0.20 -4.74 -4.04
CA LEU A 50 0.04 -3.33 -3.65
C LEU A 50 1.53 -3.08 -3.44
N HIS A 51 2.15 -3.96 -2.65
CA HIS A 51 3.59 -3.92 -2.42
C HIS A 51 4.37 -4.00 -3.74
N MET A 52 4.06 -4.96 -4.61
CA MET A 52 4.76 -5.13 -5.88
C MET A 52 4.64 -3.92 -6.81
N VAL A 53 3.50 -3.22 -6.81
CA VAL A 53 3.32 -1.98 -7.57
C VAL A 53 4.21 -0.85 -7.02
N ARG A 54 4.45 -0.81 -5.70
CA ARG A 54 5.46 0.07 -5.09
C ARG A 54 6.87 -0.35 -5.50
N VAL A 55 7.19 -1.65 -5.47
CA VAL A 55 8.51 -2.19 -5.83
C VAL A 55 8.91 -1.76 -7.24
N TRP A 56 8.03 -1.94 -8.24
CA TRP A 56 8.33 -1.58 -9.63
C TRP A 56 8.61 -0.09 -9.83
N ARG A 57 8.04 0.77 -8.98
CA ARG A 57 8.33 2.20 -8.98
C ARG A 57 9.66 2.53 -8.32
N LEU A 58 9.90 1.88 -7.18
CA LEU A 58 10.99 2.22 -6.29
C LEU A 58 12.29 1.54 -6.69
N GLU A 59 12.29 0.55 -7.59
CA GLU A 59 13.45 -0.27 -7.92
C GLU A 59 14.71 0.56 -8.24
N ALA A 60 14.61 1.57 -9.11
CA ALA A 60 15.76 2.41 -9.45
C ALA A 60 16.21 3.27 -8.26
N PHE A 61 15.26 3.75 -7.45
CA PHE A 61 15.53 4.60 -6.30
C PHE A 61 16.10 3.82 -5.12
N SER A 62 15.59 2.62 -4.84
CA SER A 62 16.08 1.74 -3.78
C SER A 62 17.53 1.33 -4.02
N LYS A 63 17.89 1.01 -5.28
CA LYS A 63 19.28 0.81 -5.71
C LYS A 63 20.14 2.05 -5.46
N LYS A 64 19.62 3.24 -5.78
CA LYS A 64 20.33 4.52 -5.56
C LYS A 64 20.63 4.78 -4.08
N ILE A 65 19.70 4.44 -3.18
CA ILE A 65 19.87 4.62 -1.72
C ILE A 65 20.44 3.38 -1.01
N LYS A 66 20.80 2.32 -1.76
CA LYS A 66 21.33 1.05 -1.25
C LYS A 66 20.41 0.33 -0.25
N GLU A 67 19.10 0.50 -0.41
CA GLU A 67 18.10 -0.23 0.36
C GLU A 67 17.48 -1.35 -0.48
N GLN A 68 17.23 -2.49 0.15
CA GLN A 68 16.60 -3.63 -0.50
C GLN A 68 15.08 -3.54 -0.36
N LEU A 69 14.37 -4.04 -1.37
CA LEU A 69 12.93 -4.25 -1.32
C LEU A 69 12.68 -5.75 -1.31
N LEU A 70 11.78 -6.20 -0.44
CA LEU A 70 11.23 -7.55 -0.54
C LEU A 70 10.56 -7.71 -1.91
N VAL A 71 10.74 -8.86 -2.56
CA VAL A 71 10.11 -9.16 -3.85
C VAL A 71 9.36 -10.46 -3.70
N PHE A 72 8.08 -10.47 -4.07
CA PHE A 72 7.27 -11.68 -4.11
C PHE A 72 7.32 -12.30 -5.50
N GLU A 73 7.35 -13.64 -5.54
CA GLU A 73 7.26 -14.37 -6.80
C GLU A 73 5.84 -14.30 -7.39
N LYS A 74 5.72 -14.57 -8.69
CA LYS A 74 4.42 -14.54 -9.38
C LYS A 74 3.50 -15.63 -8.80
N GLY A 75 2.41 -15.20 -8.17
CA GLY A 75 1.41 -16.10 -7.61
C GLY A 75 1.69 -16.52 -6.17
N GLU A 76 2.78 -16.02 -5.57
CA GLU A 76 3.06 -16.21 -4.15
C GLU A 76 1.89 -15.67 -3.31
N THR A 77 1.55 -16.42 -2.25
CA THR A 77 0.54 -16.04 -1.25
C THR A 77 1.27 -15.85 0.09
N PRO A 78 1.82 -14.66 0.38
CA PRO A 78 2.62 -14.45 1.58
C PRO A 78 1.75 -14.45 2.83
N ASP A 79 2.31 -14.87 3.96
CA ASP A 79 1.65 -14.75 5.26
C ASP A 79 1.58 -13.28 5.73
N ARG A 80 0.82 -13.05 6.80
CA ARG A 80 0.62 -11.71 7.38
C ARG A 80 1.93 -11.01 7.73
N GLU A 81 2.89 -11.75 8.27
CA GLU A 81 4.13 -11.18 8.78
C GLU A 81 5.02 -10.72 7.63
N LYS A 82 5.15 -11.53 6.58
CA LYS A 82 5.82 -11.13 5.34
C LYS A 82 5.13 -9.94 4.68
N LEU A 83 3.80 -9.92 4.62
CA LEU A 83 3.05 -8.78 4.09
C LEU A 83 3.31 -7.50 4.89
N ARG A 84 3.32 -7.61 6.23
CA ARG A 84 3.56 -6.49 7.14
C ARG A 84 4.95 -5.92 6.94
N GLN A 85 5.97 -6.78 6.89
CA GLN A 85 7.35 -6.39 6.62
C GLN A 85 7.47 -5.69 5.26
N ALA A 86 6.92 -6.29 4.21
CA ALA A 86 6.98 -5.76 2.86
C ALA A 86 6.29 -4.40 2.71
N LEU A 87 5.07 -4.25 3.24
CA LEU A 87 4.31 -3.00 3.19
C LEU A 87 4.97 -1.89 4.02
N THR A 88 5.51 -2.23 5.20
CA THR A 88 6.25 -1.27 6.05
C THR A 88 7.47 -0.74 5.31
N GLN A 89 8.35 -1.64 4.83
CA GLN A 89 9.57 -1.28 4.13
C GLN A 89 9.30 -0.46 2.86
N SER A 90 8.39 -0.92 2.01
CA SER A 90 8.05 -0.17 0.78
C SER A 90 7.35 1.15 1.09
N GLY A 91 6.63 1.26 2.21
CA GLY A 91 6.03 2.49 2.72
C GLY A 91 7.08 3.54 3.06
N GLU A 92 8.09 3.15 3.83
CA GLU A 92 9.20 4.02 4.24
C GLU A 92 10.05 4.46 3.04
N ILE A 93 10.34 3.55 2.11
CA ILE A 93 11.10 3.88 0.89
C ILE A 93 10.31 4.81 -0.02
N MET A 94 8.99 4.64 -0.12
CA MET A 94 8.13 5.58 -0.86
C MET A 94 8.16 6.97 -0.22
N GLU A 95 8.16 7.08 1.11
CA GLU A 95 8.30 8.37 1.78
C GLU A 95 9.63 9.05 1.42
N LYS A 96 10.74 8.31 1.52
CA LYS A 96 12.07 8.80 1.10
C LYS A 96 12.07 9.24 -0.37
N TYR A 97 11.37 8.51 -1.24
CA TYR A 97 11.24 8.84 -2.65
C TYR A 97 10.43 10.11 -2.89
N LEU A 98 9.32 10.29 -2.20
CA LEU A 98 8.52 11.52 -2.26
C LEU A 98 9.35 12.73 -1.81
N ARG A 99 10.08 12.61 -0.70
CA ARG A 99 10.99 13.66 -0.20
C ARG A 99 12.08 13.99 -1.23
N TYR A 100 12.68 12.97 -1.84
CA TYR A 100 13.64 13.14 -2.92
C TYR A 100 13.03 13.89 -4.11
N CYS A 101 11.85 13.50 -4.58
CA CYS A 101 11.18 14.17 -5.70
C CYS A 101 10.84 15.62 -5.38
N LEU A 102 10.31 15.91 -4.18
CA LEU A 102 10.00 17.28 -3.75
C LEU A 102 11.25 18.16 -3.70
N ALA A 103 12.35 17.65 -3.15
CA ALA A 103 13.64 18.36 -3.15
C ALA A 103 14.20 18.62 -4.55
N ASN A 104 13.73 17.89 -5.57
CA ASN A 104 14.09 18.06 -6.99
C ASN A 104 12.95 18.73 -7.79
N GLY A 105 12.24 19.68 -7.18
CA GLY A 105 11.21 20.47 -7.87
C GLY A 105 9.95 19.68 -8.24
N GLY A 106 9.71 18.54 -7.59
CA GLY A 106 8.57 17.65 -7.85
C GLY A 106 8.73 16.73 -9.06
N ALA A 107 9.92 16.67 -9.66
CA ALA A 107 10.20 15.82 -10.81
C ALA A 107 10.20 14.33 -10.43
N VAL A 108 9.57 13.50 -11.26
CA VAL A 108 9.50 12.04 -11.10
C VAL A 108 10.01 11.37 -12.37
N SER A 109 10.97 10.46 -12.22
CA SER A 109 11.54 9.72 -13.34
C SER A 109 10.47 8.90 -14.05
N ASN A 110 10.44 8.96 -15.38
CA ASN A 110 9.48 8.27 -16.23
C ASN A 110 7.99 8.53 -15.88
N PHE A 111 7.69 9.67 -15.22
CA PHE A 111 6.33 10.09 -14.88
C PHE A 111 6.20 11.61 -15.00
N LYS A 112 5.91 12.09 -16.22
CA LYS A 112 5.92 13.52 -16.58
C LYS A 112 4.96 14.40 -15.77
N ARG A 113 3.94 13.82 -15.13
CA ARG A 113 2.91 14.57 -14.37
C ARG A 113 3.42 15.07 -13.01
N GLY A 114 4.58 14.61 -12.54
CA GLY A 114 5.18 15.04 -11.28
C GLY A 114 4.68 14.29 -10.04
N VAL A 115 5.20 14.70 -8.87
CA VAL A 115 5.07 13.97 -7.60
C VAL A 115 3.65 13.95 -7.04
N VAL A 116 2.88 15.04 -7.15
CA VAL A 116 1.52 15.12 -6.60
C VAL A 116 0.56 14.19 -7.35
N PRO A 117 0.50 14.19 -8.70
CA PRO A 117 -0.32 13.20 -9.43
C PRO A 117 0.16 11.76 -9.23
N MET A 118 1.46 11.54 -9.01
CA MET A 118 1.98 10.21 -8.67
C MET A 118 1.44 9.74 -7.32
N LEU A 119 1.49 10.59 -6.27
CA LEU A 119 0.91 10.28 -4.98
C LEU A 119 -0.59 9.95 -5.10
N GLY A 120 -1.33 10.76 -5.85
CA GLY A 120 -2.76 10.50 -6.11
C GLY A 120 -3.01 9.16 -6.79
N TYR A 121 -2.13 8.73 -7.71
CA TYR A 121 -2.20 7.41 -8.34
C TYR A 121 -2.07 6.27 -7.32
N TYR A 122 -1.08 6.32 -6.43
CA TYR A 122 -0.88 5.26 -5.43
C TYR A 122 -2.04 5.19 -4.44
N ILE A 123 -2.51 6.33 -3.93
CA ILE A 123 -3.65 6.37 -3.01
C ILE A 123 -4.90 5.79 -3.68
N SER A 124 -5.18 6.18 -4.94
CA SER A 124 -6.35 5.70 -5.67
C SER A 124 -6.28 4.20 -5.96
N HIS A 125 -5.11 3.72 -6.39
CA HIS A 125 -4.87 2.31 -6.70
C HIS A 125 -5.00 1.43 -5.46
N GLU A 126 -4.39 1.83 -4.35
CA GLU A 126 -4.43 1.07 -3.10
C GLU A 126 -5.82 1.13 -2.45
N ALA A 127 -6.52 2.27 -2.50
CA ALA A 127 -7.91 2.37 -2.05
C ALA A 127 -8.86 1.48 -2.87
N HIS A 128 -8.67 1.39 -4.20
CA HIS A 128 -9.43 0.47 -5.05
C HIS A 128 -9.29 -0.98 -4.57
N HIS A 129 -8.07 -1.42 -4.31
CA HIS A 129 -7.82 -2.77 -3.81
C HIS A 129 -8.26 -2.97 -2.36
N CYS A 130 -8.15 -1.96 -1.50
CA CYS A 130 -8.69 -2.02 -0.14
C CYS A 130 -10.22 -2.26 -0.18
N GLY A 131 -10.94 -1.53 -1.03
CA GLY A 131 -12.38 -1.76 -1.24
C GLY A 131 -12.67 -3.19 -1.73
N SER A 132 -11.88 -3.68 -2.69
CA SER A 132 -11.98 -5.07 -3.18
C SER A 132 -11.73 -6.11 -2.09
N ILE A 133 -10.72 -5.91 -1.22
CA ILE A 133 -10.42 -6.77 -0.09
C ILE A 133 -11.59 -6.81 0.90
N LEU A 134 -12.10 -5.64 1.31
CA LEU A 134 -13.20 -5.56 2.28
C LEU A 134 -14.49 -6.20 1.72
N LEU A 135 -14.76 -6.01 0.42
CA LEU A 135 -15.86 -6.68 -0.25
C LEU A 135 -15.66 -8.19 -0.32
N THR A 136 -14.45 -8.65 -0.66
CA THR A 136 -14.10 -10.07 -0.76
C THR A 136 -14.38 -10.78 0.56
N ILE A 137 -13.87 -10.26 1.68
CA ILE A 137 -14.06 -10.92 2.97
C ILE A 137 -15.54 -10.93 3.38
N LYS A 138 -16.29 -9.85 3.12
CA LYS A 138 -17.72 -9.78 3.41
C LYS A 138 -18.51 -10.83 2.62
N GLN A 139 -18.24 -10.94 1.32
CA GLN A 139 -18.91 -11.87 0.42
C GLN A 139 -18.48 -13.33 0.64
N SER A 140 -17.29 -13.56 1.22
CA SER A 140 -16.82 -14.87 1.67
C SER A 140 -17.35 -15.26 3.07
N GLY A 141 -18.27 -14.49 3.65
CA GLY A 141 -18.94 -14.82 4.92
C GLY A 141 -18.21 -14.36 6.18
N PHE A 142 -17.10 -13.63 6.05
CA PHE A 142 -16.40 -13.07 7.22
C PHE A 142 -17.13 -11.84 7.75
N LYS A 143 -17.32 -11.79 9.07
CA LYS A 143 -17.79 -10.57 9.74
C LYS A 143 -16.69 -9.52 9.66
N LEU A 144 -17.01 -8.36 9.07
CA LEU A 144 -16.12 -7.19 9.09
C LEU A 144 -15.95 -6.67 10.53
N PRO A 145 -14.72 -6.65 11.08
CA PRO A 145 -14.45 -6.07 12.39
C PRO A 145 -14.79 -4.58 12.44
N ASP A 146 -15.16 -4.06 13.61
CA ASP A 146 -15.48 -2.63 13.79
C ASP A 146 -14.28 -1.73 13.43
N ALA A 147 -13.07 -2.20 13.71
CA ALA A 147 -11.83 -1.59 13.26
C ALA A 147 -11.84 -1.30 11.75
N LEU A 148 -12.22 -2.28 10.92
CA LEU A 148 -12.25 -2.13 9.46
C LEU A 148 -13.46 -1.35 8.93
N LYS A 149 -14.53 -1.20 9.72
CA LYS A 149 -15.72 -0.42 9.32
C LYS A 149 -15.56 1.07 9.63
N TRP A 150 -15.06 1.38 10.82
CA TRP A 150 -15.12 2.73 11.37
C TRP A 150 -13.74 3.33 11.59
N HIS A 151 -12.81 2.56 12.17
CA HIS A 151 -11.53 3.11 12.63
C HIS A 151 -10.53 3.37 11.50
N ILE A 152 -10.77 2.88 10.28
CA ILE A 152 -10.00 3.23 9.08
C ILE A 152 -10.11 4.72 8.70
N TRP A 153 -11.13 5.42 9.22
CA TRP A 153 -11.37 6.84 8.98
C TRP A 153 -10.84 7.75 10.08
N GLU A 154 -10.34 7.19 11.18
CA GLU A 154 -9.85 7.96 12.33
C GLU A 154 -8.41 8.41 12.15
N TRP A 155 -8.12 9.18 11.09
CA TRP A 155 -6.76 9.51 10.68
C TRP A 155 -5.93 10.23 11.76
N ASN A 156 -6.57 11.05 12.60
CA ASN A 156 -5.89 11.74 13.71
C ASN A 156 -5.45 10.80 14.85
N LYS A 157 -5.96 9.56 14.88
CA LYS A 157 -5.58 8.53 15.85
C LYS A 157 -4.61 7.51 15.25
N ARG A 158 -4.10 7.76 14.05
CA ARG A 158 -3.32 6.80 13.26
C ARG A 158 -2.03 7.39 12.77
#